data_AF-A0AAV7QIH6-F1
#
_entry.id   AF-A0AAV7QIH6-F1
#
_cell.length_a   1.000
_cell.length_b   1.000
_cell.length_c   1.000
_cell.angle_alpha   90.00
_cell.angle_beta   90.00
_cell.angle_gamma   90.00
#
_symmetry.space_group_name_H-M   'P 1'
#
loop_
_entity.id
_entity.type
_entity.pdbx_description
1 polymer ?
#
loop_
_entity_poly.entity_id
_entity_poly.type
_entity_poly.pdbx_seq_one_letter_code
_entity_poly.pdbx_strand_id
1 'polypeptide(L)'
;MEDGHLPESQWGFGGEKGTVDMIFAAHQLQKKWQEQDRDLYTMFMDLTKAFETVSHEGLWRITEKFGFPGKFISMVRQFHMLA
;
A
#
# COMPACT_ATOMS: atom_id res chain seq x y z
N MET A 1 14.48 -0.41 -10.32
CA MET A 1 13.18 0.22 -10.66
C MET A 1 12.71 0.91 -9.40
N GLU A 2 13.30 2.06 -9.06
CA GLU A 2 12.75 2.98 -8.06
C GLU A 2 12.02 4.04 -8.86
N ASP A 3 10.79 3.73 -9.27
CA ASP A 3 9.89 4.79 -9.68
C ASP A 3 9.40 5.37 -8.34
N GLY A 4 9.87 6.57 -7.97
CA GLY A 4 9.71 7.23 -6.66
C GLY A 4 8.26 7.59 -6.29
N HIS A 5 7.30 6.79 -6.74
CA HIS A 5 5.87 6.92 -6.61
C HIS A 5 5.32 6.20 -5.37
N LEU A 6 6.01 5.18 -4.85
CA LEU A 6 5.62 4.47 -3.62
C LEU A 6 6.53 4.85 -2.45
N PRO A 7 5.99 5.03 -1.23
CA PRO A 7 6.81 5.30 -0.06
C PRO A 7 7.64 4.06 0.31
N GLU A 8 8.85 4.26 0.84
CA GLU A 8 9.74 3.16 1.26
C GLU A 8 9.09 2.21 2.27
N SER A 9 8.17 2.72 3.09
CA SER A 9 7.41 1.96 4.08
C SER A 9 6.31 1.08 3.48
N GLN A 10 5.96 1.23 2.20
CA GLN A 10 4.96 0.40 1.55
C GLN A 10 5.61 -0.88 1.01
N TRP A 11 5.42 -1.99 1.74
CA TRP A 11 6.02 -3.28 1.38
C TRP A 11 5.00 -4.22 0.74
N GLY A 12 3.69 -3.97 0.92
CA GLY A 12 2.64 -4.71 0.23
C GLY A 12 2.59 -4.39 -1.27
N PHE A 13 2.43 -5.43 -2.09
CA PHE A 13 2.42 -5.36 -3.57
C PHE A 13 3.72 -4.82 -4.20
N GLY A 14 4.80 -4.69 -3.42
CA GLY A 14 6.14 -4.37 -3.90
C GLY A 14 6.88 -5.62 -4.40
N GLY A 15 7.82 -5.44 -5.33
CA GLY A 15 8.56 -6.55 -5.93
C GLY A 15 9.70 -7.12 -5.07
N GLU A 16 10.17 -6.37 -4.06
CA GLU A 16 11.42 -6.68 -3.35
C GLU A 16 11.26 -7.04 -1.87
N LYS A 17 10.16 -6.64 -1.22
CA LYS A 17 9.93 -6.84 0.22
C LYS A 17 8.60 -7.56 0.43
N GLY A 18 8.57 -8.52 1.33
CA GLY A 18 7.38 -9.33 1.62
C GLY A 18 6.84 -9.13 3.04
N THR A 19 5.75 -9.85 3.35
CA THR A 19 5.13 -9.86 4.68
C THR A 19 6.08 -10.32 5.77
N VAL A 20 6.95 -11.30 5.48
CA VAL A 20 7.95 -11.82 6.42
C VAL A 20 8.93 -10.73 6.82
N ASP A 21 9.40 -9.94 5.86
CA ASP A 21 10.30 -8.82 6.13
C ASP A 21 9.60 -7.79 7.03
N MET A 22 8.35 -7.45 6.75
CA MET A 22 7.60 -6.47 7.53
C MET A 22 7.39 -6.92 8.98
N ILE A 23 7.04 -8.19 9.19
CA ILE A 23 6.92 -8.79 10.52
C ILE A 23 8.27 -8.77 11.23
N PHE A 24 9.35 -9.12 10.52
CA PHE A 24 10.69 -9.08 11.09
C PHE A 24 11.07 -7.66 11.52
N ALA A 25 10.86 -6.65 10.68
CA ALA A 25 11.15 -5.25 10.99
C ALA A 25 10.33 -4.74 12.19
N ALA A 26 9.04 -5.04 12.23
CA ALA A 26 8.17 -4.68 13.36
C ALA A 26 8.64 -5.35 14.67
N HIS A 27 9.06 -6.62 14.60
CA HIS A 27 9.58 -7.36 15.75
C HIS A 27 10.91 -6.78 16.25
N GLN A 28 11.82 -6.40 15.35
CA GLN A 28 13.07 -5.73 15.74
C GLN A 28 12.81 -4.39 16.42
N LEU A 29 11.83 -3.62 15.94
CA LEU A 29 11.41 -2.38 16.59
C LEU A 29 10.90 -2.63 18.02
N GLN A 30 10.03 -3.64 18.20
CA GLN A 30 9.53 -3.98 19.53
C GLN A 30 10.66 -4.35 20.50
N LYS A 31 11.57 -5.23 20.08
CA LYS A 31 12.72 -5.64 20.90
C LYS A 31 13.60 -4.47 21.31
N LYS A 32 13.92 -3.58 20.36
CA LYS A 32 14.81 -2.44 20.62
C LYS A 32 14.22 -1.46 21.65
N TRP A 33 12.90 -1.31 21.73
CA TRP A 33 12.27 -0.46 22.74
C TRP A 33 12.21 -1.15 24.11
N GLN A 34 11.94 -2.46 24.12
CA GLN A 34 12.01 -3.28 25.33
C GLN A 34 13.42 -3.26 25.95
N GLU A 35 14.47 -3.37 25.14
CA GLU A 35 15.87 -3.29 25.59
C GLU A 35 16.24 -1.93 26.20
N GLN A 36 15.52 -0.87 25.84
CA GLN A 36 15.74 0.49 26.33
C GLN A 36 14.86 0.85 27.52
N ASP A 37 14.07 -0.10 28.06
CA ASP A 37 13.08 0.13 29.10
C ASP A 37 12.12 1.28 28.74
N ARG A 38 11.69 1.31 27.47
CA ARG A 38 10.75 2.31 26.96
C ARG A 38 9.49 1.66 26.44
N ASP A 39 8.37 2.30 26.74
CA ASP A 39 7.09 1.91 26.19
C ASP A 39 7.04 2.12 24.67
N LEU A 40 6.44 1.16 23.97
CA LEU A 40 6.13 1.24 22.55
C LEU A 40 4.64 0.97 22.36
N TYR A 41 3.95 1.89 21.71
CA TYR A 41 2.53 1.74 21.36
C TYR A 41 2.39 1.49 19.86
N THR A 42 1.67 0.43 19.50
CA THR A 42 1.41 0.04 18.11
C THR A 42 -0.07 0.11 17.82
N MET A 43 -0.44 0.72 16.70
CA MET A 43 -1.81 0.77 16.20
C MET A 43 -1.93 -0.09 14.93
N PHE A 44 -2.83 -1.07 14.96
CA PHE A 44 -3.19 -1.85 13.79
C PHE A 44 -4.43 -1.23 13.15
N MET A 45 -4.31 -0.85 11.88
CA MET A 45 -5.40 -0.27 11.09
C MET A 45 -5.67 -1.18 9.90
N ASP A 46 -6.93 -1.58 9.74
CA ASP A 46 -7.38 -2.37 8.61
C ASP A 46 -8.63 -1.72 8.00
N LEU A 47 -8.76 -1.84 6.68
CA LEU A 47 -9.88 -1.28 5.93
C LEU A 47 -10.90 -2.37 5.64
N THR A 48 -12.12 -2.19 6.13
CA THR A 48 -13.22 -3.12 5.84
C THR A 48 -13.58 -3.04 4.35
N LYS A 49 -13.46 -4.16 3.63
CA LYS A 49 -13.81 -4.25 2.19
C LYS A 49 -13.09 -3.19 1.34
N ALA A 50 -11.77 -3.13 1.48
CA ALA A 50 -10.94 -2.10 0.86
C ALA A 50 -11.10 -1.99 -0.67
N PHE A 51 -11.32 -3.11 -1.37
CA PHE A 51 -11.47 -3.12 -2.83
C PHE A 51 -12.88 -2.70 -3.26
N GLU A 52 -13.90 -3.06 -2.50
CA GLU A 52 -15.29 -2.77 -2.81
C GLU A 52 -15.70 -1.33 -2.45
N THR A 53 -15.00 -0.71 -1.50
CA THR A 53 -15.30 0.64 -1.01
C THR A 53 -14.49 1.74 -1.71
N VAL A 54 -13.51 1.38 -2.53
CA VAL A 54 -12.69 2.35 -3.27
C VAL A 54 -13.56 3.16 -4.25
N SER A 55 -13.44 4.49 -4.20
CA SER A 55 -14.07 5.36 -5.18
C SER A 55 -13.44 5.16 -6.56
N HIS A 56 -14.22 4.69 -7.53
CA HIS A 56 -13.77 4.55 -8.92
C HIS A 56 -13.31 5.90 -9.49
N GLU A 57 -14.06 6.98 -9.27
CA GLU A 57 -13.67 8.31 -9.76
C GLU A 57 -12.34 8.76 -9.16
N GLY A 58 -12.17 8.56 -7.85
CA GLY A 58 -10.90 8.84 -7.17
C GLY A 58 -9.74 8.00 -7.72
N LEU A 59 -9.96 6.70 -7.91
CA LEU A 59 -8.98 5.79 -8.48
C LEU A 59 -8.51 6.26 -9.86
N TRP A 60 -9.43 6.70 -10.72
CA TRP A 60 -9.06 7.15 -12.06
C TRP A 60 -8.27 8.46 -12.07
N ARG A 61 -8.62 9.40 -11.19
CA ARG A 61 -7.85 10.64 -11.04
C ARG A 61 -6.43 10.36 -10.54
N ILE A 62 -6.26 9.37 -9.66
CA ILE A 62 -4.95 8.97 -9.16
C ILE A 62 -4.13 8.30 -10.25
N THR A 63 -4.69 7.38 -11.04
CA THR A 63 -3.94 6.72 -12.12
C THR A 63 -3.50 7.69 -13.21
N GLU A 64 -4.32 8.69 -13.55
CA GLU A 64 -3.93 9.79 -14.43
C GLU A 64 -2.76 10.60 -13.84
N LYS A 65 -2.82 10.93 -12.54
CA LYS A 65 -1.74 11.66 -11.84
C LYS A 65 -0.43 10.89 -11.78
N PHE A 66 -0.49 9.57 -11.68
CA PHE A 66 0.69 8.69 -11.72
C PHE A 66 1.23 8.49 -13.15
N GLY A 67 0.64 9.12 -14.17
CA GLY A 67 1.16 9.11 -15.54
C GLY A 67 0.77 7.89 -16.36
N PHE A 68 -0.25 7.13 -15.94
CA PHE A 68 -0.72 5.99 -16.71
C PHE A 68 -1.33 6.46 -18.04
N PRO A 69 -1.05 5.77 -19.17
CA PRO A 69 -1.60 6.17 -20.46
C PRO A 69 -3.14 6.14 -20.47
N GLY A 70 -3.78 7.17 -21.03
CA GLY A 70 -5.25 7.27 -21.04
C GLY A 70 -5.95 6.06 -21.68
N LYS A 71 -5.34 5.43 -22.69
CA LYS A 71 -5.85 4.18 -23.29
C LYS A 71 -5.87 3.03 -22.28
N PHE A 72 -4.82 2.91 -21.46
CA PHE A 72 -4.74 1.89 -20.41
C PHE A 72 -5.83 2.11 -19.34
N ILE A 73 -5.96 3.35 -18.86
CA ILE A 73 -7.01 3.71 -17.88
C ILE A 73 -8.41 3.41 -18.45
N SER A 74 -8.64 3.70 -19.73
CA SER A 74 -9.91 3.44 -20.41
C SER A 74 -10.24 1.94 -20.49
N MET A 75 -9.24 1.10 -20.78
CA MET A 75 -9.42 -0.36 -20.76
C MET A 75 -9.76 -0.86 -19.36
N VAL A 76 -9.03 -0.43 -18.33
CA VAL A 76 -9.30 -0.82 -16.94
C VAL A 76 -10.71 -0.37 -16.50
N ARG A 77 -11.12 0.86 -16.84
CA ARG A 77 -12.48 1.36 -16.58
C ARG A 77 -13.57 0.44 -17.14
N GLN A 78 -13.37 -0.12 -18.33
CA GLN A 78 -14.35 -1.03 -18.94
C GLN A 78 -14.51 -2.34 -18.15
N PHE A 79 -13.42 -2.90 -17.61
CA PHE A 79 -13.49 -4.09 -16.75
C PHE A 79 -14.32 -3.84 -15.47
N HIS A 80 -14.28 -2.62 -14.93
CA HIS A 80 -15.06 -2.24 -13.75
C HIS A 80 -16.51 -1.84 -14.06
N MET A 81 -16.88 -1.53 -15.31
CA MET A 81 -18.28 -1.31 -15.71
C MET A 81 -19.01 -2.60 -16.07
N LEU A 82 -18.27 -3.66 -16.39
CA LEU A 82 -18.79 -4.98 -16.77
C LEU A 82 -18.96 -5.94 -15.59
N ALA A 83 -18.51 -5.53 -14.40
CA ALA A 83 -18.64 -6.26 -13.13
C ALA A 83 -19.72 -5.60 -12.26
#